data_AF-W7KLJ7-F1
#
_entry.id   AF-W7KLJ7-F1
#
_cell.length_a   1.000
_cell.length_b   1.000
_cell.length_c   1.000
_cell.angle_alpha   90.00
_cell.angle_beta   90.00
_cell.angle_gamma   90.00
#
_symmetry.space_group_name_H-M   'P 1'
#
loop_
_entity.id
_entity.type
_entity.pdbx_description
1 polymer ?
#
loop_
_entity_poly.entity_id
_entity_poly.type
_entity_poly.pdbx_seq_one_letter_code
_entity_poly.pdbx_strand_id
1 'polypeptide(L)' 'MNQELKEKIIEVLKTGDRTSTEIMRELLKKDINFNAVEFRETLAQMVREGIVEKYPVYETKKFYFRVKR' A
#
# COMPACT_ATOMS: atom_id res chain seq x y z
N MET A 1 -3.51 12.69 -9.38
CA MET A 1 -2.90 11.78 -8.38
C MET A 1 -3.61 12.05 -7.06
N ASN A 2 -4.21 11.02 -6.45
CA ASN A 2 -4.98 11.22 -5.23
C ASN A 2 -4.06 11.24 -4.00
N GLN A 3 -3.77 12.43 -3.50
CA GLN A 3 -2.87 12.65 -2.38
C GLN A 3 -3.41 12.05 -1.07
N GLU A 4 -4.74 12.07 -0.91
CA GLU A 4 -5.43 11.41 0.20
C GLU A 4 -5.18 9.90 0.20
N LEU A 5 -5.23 9.26 -0.97
CA LEU A 5 -4.96 7.83 -1.10
C LEU A 5 -3.51 7.47 -0.69
N LYS A 6 -2.52 8.29 -1.06
CA LYS A 6 -1.12 8.09 -0.64
C LYS A 6 -0.99 8.15 0.88
N GLU A 7 -1.57 9.18 1.51
CA GLU A 7 -1.51 9.36 2.97
C GLU A 7 -2.16 8.19 3.71
N LYS A 8 -3.30 7.71 3.21
CA LYS A 8 -4.00 6.56 3.80
C LYS A 8 -3.24 5.26 3.63
N ILE A 9 -2.57 5.03 2.50
CA ILE A 9 -1.66 3.90 2.34
C ILE A 9 -0.53 3.96 3.37
N ILE A 10 0.05 5.14 3.58
CA ILE A 10 1.11 5.33 4.59
C ILE A 10 0.57 5.06 6.00
N GLU A 11 -0.60 5.58 6.36
CA GLU A 11 -1.24 5.28 7.66
C GLU A 11 -1.38 3.79 7.90
N VAL A 12 -1.87 3.05 6.89
CA VAL A 12 -2.05 1.60 6.96
C VAL A 12 -0.70 0.90 7.16
N LEU A 13 0.33 1.30 6.41
CA LEU A 13 1.68 0.70 6.50
C LEU A 13 2.47 1.12 7.74
N LYS A 14 2.12 2.22 8.40
CA LYS A 14 2.67 2.60 9.71
C LYS A 14 2.27 1.62 10.82
N THR A 15 1.16 0.90 10.65
CA THR A 15 0.70 -0.11 11.62
C THR A 15 1.43 -1.45 11.50
N GLY A 16 2.21 -1.64 10.43
CA GLY A 16 2.93 -2.86 10.14
C GLY A 16 2.95 -3.18 8.66
N ASP A 17 3.84 -4.10 8.31
CA ASP A 17 4.05 -4.51 6.94
C ASP A 17 2.84 -5.32 6.43
N ARG A 18 2.38 -5.02 5.22
CA ARG A 18 1.16 -5.63 4.65
C ARG A 18 1.31 -5.94 3.18
N THR A 19 0.53 -6.89 2.71
CA THR A 19 0.40 -7.21 1.29
C THR A 19 -0.54 -6.22 0.59
N SER A 20 -0.44 -6.11 -0.74
CA SER A 20 -1.32 -5.23 -1.53
C SER A 20 -2.81 -5.49 -1.26
N THR A 21 -3.19 -6.76 -1.11
CA THR A 21 -4.57 -7.15 -0.80
C THR A 21 -5.01 -6.69 0.59
N GLU A 22 -4.13 -6.79 1.59
CA GLU A 22 -4.42 -6.34 2.95
C GLU A 22 -4.52 -4.83 3.03
N ILE A 23 -3.64 -4.10 2.35
CA ILE A 23 -3.71 -2.64 2.28
C ILE A 23 -5.04 -2.22 1.66
N MET A 24 -5.42 -2.80 0.52
CA MET A 24 -6.67 -2.50 -0.15
C MET A 24 -7.88 -2.79 0.76
N ARG A 25 -7.87 -3.93 1.47
CA ARG A 25 -8.94 -4.28 2.41
C ARG A 25 -9.08 -3.26 3.55
N GLU A 26 -7.96 -2.79 4.12
CA GLU A 26 -8.01 -1.77 5.17
C GLU A 26 -8.50 -0.41 4.66
N LEU A 27 -8.15 -0.04 3.44
CA LEU A 27 -8.65 1.20 2.83
C LEU A 27 -10.16 1.13 2.57
N LEU A 28 -10.67 -0.02 2.11
CA LEU A 28 -12.12 -0.22 1.93
C LEU A 28 -12.89 -0.17 3.25
N LYS A 29 -12.32 -0.69 4.35
CA LYS A 29 -12.92 -0.57 5.69
C LYS A 29 -13.01 0.88 6.19
N LYS A 30 -12.14 1.76 5.69
CA LYS A 30 -12.12 3.19 6.01
C LYS A 30 -13.05 4.03 5.12
N ASP A 31 -13.89 3.37 4.32
CA ASP A 31 -14.87 3.99 3.41
C ASP A 31 -14.26 4.96 2.39
N ILE A 32 -13.02 4.67 1.96
CA ILE A 32 -12.34 5.49 0.96
C ILE A 32 -12.84 5.07 -0.43
N ASN A 33 -13.38 6.03 -1.17
CA ASN A 33 -13.71 5.86 -2.57
C ASN A 33 -12.43 5.88 -3.42
N PHE A 34 -12.00 4.72 -3.89
CA PHE A 34 -10.92 4.59 -4.87
C PHE A 34 -11.22 3.47 -5.87
N ASN A 35 -10.71 3.61 -7.10
CA ASN A 35 -10.74 2.50 -8.05
C ASN A 35 -9.54 1.56 -7.79
N ALA A 36 -9.74 0.26 -7.97
CA ALA A 36 -8.66 -0.73 -7.87
C ALA A 36 -7.47 -0.44 -8.80
N VAL A 37 -7.72 0.16 -9.97
CA VAL A 37 -6.65 0.61 -10.89
C VAL A 37 -5.82 1.73 -10.25
N GLU A 38 -6.49 2.75 -9.74
CA GLU A 38 -5.86 3.92 -9.10
C GLU A 38 -5.04 3.51 -7.87
N PHE A 39 -5.55 2.58 -7.07
CA PHE A 39 -4.79 2.01 -5.96
C PHE A 39 -3.49 1.32 -6.40
N ARG A 40 -3.55 0.48 -7.44
CA ARG A 40 -2.36 -0.21 -7.95
C ARG A 40 -1.33 0.76 -8.50
N GLU A 41 -1.78 1.77 -9.27
CA GLU A 41 -0.91 2.80 -9.82
C GLU A 41 -0.25 3.63 -8.73
N THR A 42 -1.03 4.05 -7.73
CA THR A 42 -0.54 4.84 -6.59
C THR A 42 0.48 4.05 -5.79
N LEU A 43 0.19 2.78 -5.44
CA LEU A 43 1.12 1.94 -4.69
C LEU A 43 2.41 1.67 -5.49
N ALA A 44 2.30 1.39 -6.79
CA ALA A 44 3.47 1.20 -7.65
C ALA A 44 4.31 2.47 -7.79
N GLN A 45 3.67 3.64 -7.85
CA GLN A 45 4.35 4.92 -7.86
C GLN A 45 5.07 5.21 -6.54
N MET A 46 4.44 4.94 -5.39
CA MET A 46 5.09 5.10 -4.07
C MET A 46 6.33 4.22 -3.93
N VAL A 47 6.33 3.03 -4.55
CA VAL A 47 7.50 2.16 -4.62
C VAL A 47 8.60 2.78 -5.50
N ARG A 48 8.25 3.31 -6.66
CA ARG A 48 9.20 4.00 -7.57
C ARG A 48 9.81 5.26 -6.95
N GLU A 49 9.01 6.01 -6.21
CA GLU A 49 9.44 7.21 -5.48
C GLU A 49 10.29 6.87 -4.23
N GLY A 50 10.36 5.59 -3.84
CA GLY A 50 11.10 5.15 -2.67
C GLY A 50 10.44 5.49 -1.34
N ILE A 51 9.15 5.85 -1.33
CA ILE A 51 8.38 6.10 -0.10
C ILE A 51 8.00 4.77 0.56
N VAL A 52 7.71 3.76 -0.26
CA VAL A 52 7.34 2.42 0.17
C VAL A 52 8.33 1.41 -0.42
N GLU A 53 8.75 0.45 0.39
CA GLU A 53 9.57 -0.66 -0.06
C GLU A 53 8.70 -1.89 -0.27
N LYS A 54 8.89 -2.57 -1.42
CA LYS A 54 8.27 -3.86 -1.73
C LYS A 54 9.33 -4.95 -1.58
N TYR A 55 9.06 -5.96 -0.77
CA TYR A 55 9.98 -7.07 -0.54
C TYR A 55 9.25 -8.42 -0.54
N PRO A 56 9.89 -9.51 -0.99
CA PRO A 56 9.30 -10.84 -0.95
C PRO A 56 9.40 -11.44 0.47
N VAL A 57 8.35 -12.13 0.88
CA VAL A 57 8.32 -13.02 2.06
C VAL A 57 8.08 -14.44 1.55
N TYR A 58 9.12 -15.26 1.59
CA TYR A 58 9.15 -16.56 0.92
C TYR A 58 8.30 -17.61 1.62
N GLU A 59 8.17 -17.51 2.94
CA GLU A 59 7.33 -18.39 3.78
C GLU A 59 5.87 -18.35 3.33
N THR A 60 5.39 -17.15 3.01
CA THR A 60 4.01 -16.91 2.55
C THR A 60 3.88 -16.83 1.04
N LYS A 61 5.01 -16.83 0.31
CA LYS A 61 5.11 -16.62 -1.15
C LYS A 61 4.39 -15.34 -1.60
N LYS A 62 4.47 -14.28 -0.81
CA LYS A 62 3.80 -13.00 -1.07
C LYS A 62 4.78 -11.82 -1.03
N PHE A 63 4.38 -10.74 -1.68
CA PHE A 63 5.06 -9.45 -1.54
C PHE A 63 4.42 -8.63 -0.43
N TYR A 64 5.26 -8.18 0.49
CA TYR A 64 4.91 -7.24 1.52
C TYR A 64 5.42 -5.85 1.16
N PHE A 65 4.75 -4.86 1.73
CA PHE A 65 5.04 -3.46 1.58
C PHE A 65 5.26 -2.86 2.96
N ARG A 66 6.24 -1.96 3.07
CA ARG A 66 6.55 -1.21 4.30
C ARG A 66 6.91 0.23 3.98
N VAL A 67 6.67 1.16 4.91
CA VAL A 67 7.14 2.54 4.75
C VAL A 67 8.67 2.54 4.86
N LYS A 68 9.34 3.18 3.89
CA LYS A 68 10.79 3.35 3.93
C LYS A 68 11.12 4.37 5.02
N ARG A 69 11.97 3.98 5.98
CA ARG A 69 12.48 4.89 7.02
C ARG A 69 13.57 5.79 6.46
#